data_AF-A0A256ZME4-F1
#
_entry.id   AF-A0A256ZME4-F1
#
_cell.length_a   1.000
_cell.length_b   1.000
_cell.length_c   1.000
_cell.angle_alpha   90.00
_cell.angle_beta   90.00
_cell.angle_gamma   90.00
#
_symmetry.space_group_name_H-M   'P 1'
#
loop_
_entity.id
_entity.type
_entity.pdbx_description
1 polymer ?
#
loop_
_entity_poly.entity_id
_entity_poly.type
_entity_poly.pdbx_seq_one_letter_code
_entity_poly.pdbx_strand_id
1 'polypeptide(L)'
;MNQKTINEIRNKAASYWKNLAGIVVFGSCVKGKTYNDIDLLIVLDEIDKNRIERVDEIMGFKRALEIKKPVDITLVSKEECLNNFRNHNPLYLDITVDGKIIYDTGILQSLIDETREYLTDKHIVREKTRWLFPTKKGVSLLSKISNKNWADSWLKDAKRDLRSAQSLHKEKLFEKTVYHSQQCIEKSVKAILICFGAFEKTHYVSTVLKEEISKRKLNNKNIEEVIRIAENMEPHMSLSRYPGISHDEIWLPYEEYDHEIAVESLNNAKKVMKIAEKFREGWFKNEIR
;
A
#
# COMPACT_ATOMS: atom_id res chain seq x y z
N MET A 1 22.99 0.74 4.09
CA MET A 1 23.59 -0.49 3.49
C MET A 1 25.08 -0.29 3.20
N ASN A 2 25.93 -1.31 3.36
CA ASN A 2 27.38 -1.20 3.11
C ASN A 2 27.74 -1.33 1.61
N GLN A 3 28.94 -0.87 1.23
CA GLN A 3 29.38 -0.86 -0.17
C GLN A 3 29.58 -2.27 -0.76
N LYS A 4 29.95 -3.26 0.06
CA LYS A 4 30.12 -4.65 -0.36
C LYS A 4 28.81 -5.22 -0.92
N THR A 5 27.71 -5.07 -0.18
CA THR A 5 26.38 -5.53 -0.59
C THR A 5 25.91 -4.81 -1.86
N ILE A 6 26.15 -3.50 -1.99
CA ILE A 6 25.83 -2.74 -3.21
C ILE A 6 26.54 -3.32 -4.42
N ASN A 7 27.85 -3.56 -4.30
CA ASN A 7 28.66 -4.08 -5.40
C ASN A 7 28.22 -5.50 -5.80
N GLU A 8 27.87 -6.32 -4.81
CA GLU A 8 27.36 -7.67 -5.05
C GLU A 8 26.05 -7.65 -5.85
N ILE A 9 25.06 -6.85 -5.42
CA ILE A 9 23.78 -6.70 -6.14
C ILE A 9 24.04 -6.23 -7.57
N ARG A 10 24.84 -5.18 -7.74
CA ARG A 10 25.16 -4.60 -9.05
C ARG A 10 25.82 -5.63 -9.98
N ASN A 11 26.86 -6.30 -9.51
CA ASN A 11 27.64 -7.23 -10.35
C ASN A 11 26.83 -8.50 -10.67
N LYS A 12 26.03 -8.98 -9.72
CA LYS A 12 25.17 -10.14 -9.95
C LYS A 12 24.05 -9.80 -10.91
N ALA A 13 23.41 -8.65 -10.76
CA ALA A 13 22.33 -8.22 -11.66
C ALA A 13 22.85 -8.04 -13.10
N ALA A 14 24.02 -7.42 -13.26
CA ALA A 14 24.63 -7.21 -14.58
C ALA A 14 25.05 -8.52 -15.28
N SER A 15 25.41 -9.55 -14.52
CA SER A 15 25.71 -10.88 -15.10
C SER A 15 24.46 -11.75 -15.32
N TYR A 16 23.43 -11.55 -14.50
CA TYR A 16 22.18 -12.30 -14.59
C TYR A 16 21.26 -11.79 -15.72
N TRP A 17 21.16 -10.46 -15.88
CA TRP A 17 20.35 -9.82 -16.91
C TRP A 17 21.21 -9.07 -17.92
N LYS A 18 21.18 -9.51 -19.17
CA LYS A 18 21.91 -8.85 -20.27
C LYS A 18 21.34 -7.48 -20.66
N ASN A 19 20.05 -7.27 -20.41
CA ASN A 19 19.31 -6.04 -20.73
C ASN A 19 18.99 -5.21 -19.47
N LEU A 20 19.87 -5.26 -18.47
CA LEU A 20 19.75 -4.46 -17.25
C LEU A 20 19.88 -2.97 -17.58
N ALA A 21 18.87 -2.18 -17.23
CA ALA A 21 18.83 -0.75 -17.51
C ALA A 21 19.02 0.13 -16.25
N GLY A 22 18.64 -0.36 -15.08
CA GLY A 22 18.70 0.43 -13.85
C GLY A 22 18.47 -0.38 -12.58
N ILE A 23 19.05 0.06 -11.47
CA ILE A 23 18.81 -0.48 -10.13
C ILE A 23 18.75 0.65 -9.11
N VAL A 24 17.66 0.69 -8.34
CA VAL A 24 17.52 1.56 -7.17
C VAL A 24 17.32 0.72 -5.92
N VAL A 25 18.06 1.05 -4.88
CA VAL A 25 17.82 0.55 -3.52
C VAL A 25 16.97 1.59 -2.80
N PHE A 26 15.89 1.19 -2.13
CA PHE A 26 15.05 2.13 -1.38
C PHE A 26 14.58 1.52 -0.06
N GLY A 27 13.64 2.18 0.62
CA GLY A 27 13.00 1.64 1.82
C GLY A 27 13.83 1.75 3.11
N SER A 28 13.65 0.80 4.00
CA SER A 28 14.19 0.79 5.38
C SER A 28 15.74 0.80 5.39
N CYS A 29 16.37 0.05 4.47
CA CYS A 29 17.82 -0.17 4.42
C CYS A 29 18.64 1.05 4.01
N VAL A 30 18.01 2.04 3.36
CA VAL A 30 18.61 3.33 3.01
C VAL A 30 18.44 4.33 4.15
N LYS A 31 17.31 4.27 4.88
CA LYS A 31 16.98 5.18 5.99
C LYS A 31 17.73 4.91 7.31
N GLY A 32 18.58 3.88 7.36
CA GLY A 32 19.33 3.51 8.56
C GLY A 32 18.45 3.02 9.72
N LYS A 33 17.21 2.59 9.44
CA LYS A 33 16.30 2.03 10.45
C LYS A 33 16.68 0.58 10.80
N THR A 34 16.18 0.11 11.94
CA THR A 34 16.46 -1.21 12.51
C THR A 34 15.97 -2.39 11.66
N TYR A 35 15.03 -2.16 10.74
CA TYR A 35 14.50 -3.18 9.82
C TYR A 35 15.44 -3.35 8.60
N ASN A 36 15.75 -4.61 8.32
CA ASN A 36 16.95 -5.08 7.62
C ASN A 36 16.67 -5.77 6.28
N ASP A 37 15.48 -5.59 5.73
CA ASP A 37 15.10 -5.98 4.37
C ASP A 37 15.70 -5.01 3.33
N ILE A 38 16.05 -5.54 2.16
CA ILE A 38 16.59 -4.76 1.03
C ILE A 38 15.52 -4.66 -0.05
N ASP A 39 14.93 -3.48 -0.21
CA ASP A 39 14.01 -3.19 -1.30
C ASP A 39 14.79 -2.76 -2.55
N LEU A 40 14.58 -3.49 -3.65
CA LEU A 40 15.18 -3.23 -4.95
C LEU A 40 14.12 -2.93 -6.00
N LEU A 41 14.31 -1.82 -6.71
CA LEU A 41 13.70 -1.60 -8.02
C LEU A 41 14.75 -2.03 -9.05
N ILE A 42 14.44 -3.06 -9.83
CA ILE A 42 15.27 -3.52 -10.95
C ILE A 42 14.52 -3.20 -12.24
N VAL A 43 15.19 -2.46 -13.11
CA VAL A 43 14.65 -2.03 -14.40
C VAL A 43 15.42 -2.75 -15.50
N LEU A 44 14.71 -3.50 -16.32
CA LEU A 44 15.23 -4.07 -17.57
C LEU A 44 14.72 -3.25 -18.75
N ASP A 45 15.43 -3.22 -19.87
CA ASP A 45 14.96 -2.49 -21.05
C ASP A 45 13.58 -3.01 -21.51
N GLU A 46 13.41 -4.34 -21.55
CA GLU A 46 12.19 -5.01 -21.99
C GLU A 46 11.90 -6.24 -21.12
N ILE A 47 10.61 -6.53 -20.91
CA ILE A 47 10.13 -7.74 -20.23
C ILE A 47 8.85 -8.22 -20.91
N ASP A 48 8.92 -9.36 -21.60
CA ASP A 48 7.78 -10.02 -22.25
C ASP A 48 7.09 -11.04 -21.31
N LYS A 49 6.79 -10.58 -20.10
CA LYS A 49 6.12 -11.37 -19.06
C LYS A 49 5.23 -10.47 -18.23
N ASN A 50 4.07 -10.96 -17.82
CA ASN A 50 3.25 -10.28 -16.83
C ASN A 50 3.89 -10.37 -15.43
N ARG A 51 3.35 -9.65 -14.45
CA ARG A 51 3.95 -9.54 -13.10
C ARG A 51 4.06 -10.88 -12.36
N ILE A 52 3.15 -11.82 -12.61
CA ILE A 52 3.16 -13.14 -11.95
C ILE A 52 4.19 -14.07 -12.61
N GLU A 53 4.28 -14.04 -13.94
CA GLU A 53 5.26 -14.84 -14.70
C GLU A 53 6.72 -14.47 -14.40
N ARG A 54 6.96 -13.27 -13.85
CA ARG A 54 8.29 -12.80 -13.44
C ARG A 54 8.77 -13.41 -12.11
N VAL A 55 7.91 -14.09 -11.35
CA VAL A 55 8.25 -14.61 -10.02
C VAL A 55 9.44 -15.57 -10.08
N ASP A 56 9.48 -16.49 -11.04
CA ASP A 56 10.60 -17.44 -11.18
C ASP A 56 11.93 -16.74 -11.45
N GLU A 57 11.88 -15.68 -12.25
CA GLU A 57 13.05 -14.88 -12.60
C GLU A 57 13.58 -14.09 -11.40
N ILE A 58 12.67 -13.46 -10.65
CA ILE A 58 12.98 -12.79 -9.38
C ILE A 58 13.58 -13.78 -8.38
N MET A 59 12.99 -14.97 -8.24
CA MET A 59 13.46 -15.99 -7.30
C MET A 59 14.78 -16.62 -7.73
N GLY A 60 15.02 -16.78 -9.03
CA GLY A 60 16.31 -17.21 -9.56
C GLY A 60 17.41 -16.21 -9.23
N PHE A 61 17.16 -14.91 -9.43
CA PHE A 61 18.11 -13.87 -9.05
C PHE A 61 18.31 -13.79 -7.52
N LYS A 62 17.24 -13.85 -6.72
CA LYS A 62 17.35 -13.88 -5.25
C LYS A 62 18.21 -15.04 -4.75
N ARG A 63 18.11 -16.22 -5.37
CA ARG A 63 18.96 -17.38 -5.06
C ARG A 63 20.42 -17.21 -5.51
N ALA A 64 20.64 -16.46 -6.58
CA ALA A 64 21.98 -16.15 -7.05
C ALA A 64 22.68 -15.15 -6.11
N LEU A 65 21.96 -14.24 -5.46
CA LEU A 65 22.52 -13.32 -4.47
C LEU A 65 23.05 -14.08 -3.24
N GLU A 66 24.26 -13.76 -2.80
CA GLU A 66 24.90 -14.33 -1.59
C GLU A 66 24.64 -13.43 -0.37
N ILE A 67 23.42 -12.85 -0.31
CA ILE A 67 23.01 -11.88 0.68
C ILE A 67 22.17 -12.57 1.76
N LYS A 68 22.64 -12.49 3.02
CA LYS A 68 21.96 -13.09 4.19
C LYS A 68 20.68 -12.35 4.63
N LYS A 69 20.40 -11.19 4.05
CA LYS A 69 19.25 -10.34 4.39
C LYS A 69 18.07 -10.65 3.45
N PRO A 70 16.82 -10.53 3.92
CA PRO A 70 15.66 -10.55 3.03
C PRO A 70 15.80 -9.49 1.95
N VAL A 71 15.48 -9.84 0.70
CA VAL A 71 15.54 -8.93 -0.45
C VAL A 71 14.20 -8.95 -1.16
N ASP A 72 13.52 -7.83 -1.25
CA ASP A 72 12.28 -7.69 -1.99
C ASP A 72 12.53 -6.95 -3.30
N ILE A 73 12.03 -7.51 -4.39
CA ILE A 73 12.40 -7.08 -5.75
C ILE A 73 11.14 -6.69 -6.50
N THR A 74 11.11 -5.43 -6.90
CA THR A 74 10.20 -4.90 -7.91
C THR A 74 10.91 -4.95 -9.25
N LEU A 75 10.61 -5.97 -10.07
CA LEU A 75 11.17 -6.13 -11.42
C LEU A 75 10.22 -5.56 -12.47
N VAL A 76 10.67 -4.54 -13.20
CA VAL A 76 9.87 -3.81 -14.18
C VAL A 76 10.61 -3.58 -15.50
N SER A 77 9.86 -3.44 -16.59
CA SER A 77 10.43 -2.92 -17.83
C SER A 77 10.71 -1.41 -17.71
N LYS A 78 11.50 -0.88 -18.62
CA LYS A 78 11.76 0.56 -18.75
C LYS A 78 10.48 1.35 -18.98
N GLU A 79 9.57 0.83 -19.81
CA GLU A 79 8.27 1.43 -20.06
C GLU A 79 7.41 1.47 -18.80
N GLU A 80 7.34 0.37 -18.04
CA GLU A 80 6.62 0.32 -16.77
C GLU A 80 7.24 1.29 -15.75
N CYS A 81 8.57 1.36 -15.67
CA CYS A 81 9.28 2.29 -14.81
C CYS A 81 8.91 3.75 -15.11
N LEU A 82 9.00 4.14 -16.40
CA LEU A 82 8.62 5.44 -16.91
C LEU A 82 7.16 5.78 -16.57
N ASN A 83 6.26 4.84 -16.84
CA ASN A 83 4.83 5.00 -16.56
C ASN A 83 4.55 5.18 -15.08
N ASN A 84 5.27 4.49 -14.18
CA ASN A 84 5.04 4.63 -12.75
C ASN A 84 5.55 5.96 -12.18
N PHE A 85 6.72 6.45 -12.62
CA PHE A 85 7.20 7.79 -12.27
C PHE A 85 6.23 8.87 -12.74
N ARG A 86 5.85 8.85 -14.03
CA ARG A 86 4.93 9.84 -14.62
C ARG A 86 3.50 9.76 -14.10
N ASN A 87 3.08 8.59 -13.59
CA ASN A 87 1.79 8.44 -12.93
C ASN A 87 1.84 8.69 -11.42
N HIS A 88 3.01 9.10 -10.88
CA HIS A 88 3.22 9.43 -9.48
C HIS A 88 2.74 8.32 -8.54
N ASN A 89 3.07 7.07 -8.88
CA ASN A 89 2.75 5.92 -8.04
C ASN A 89 3.38 6.12 -6.64
N PRO A 90 2.63 5.96 -5.53
CA PRO A 90 3.16 6.19 -4.18
C PRO A 90 4.45 5.42 -3.82
N LEU A 91 4.71 4.27 -4.45
CA LEU A 91 6.00 3.57 -4.31
C LEU A 91 7.14 4.35 -4.98
N TYR A 92 6.88 4.86 -6.19
CA TYR A 92 7.87 5.60 -6.97
C TYR A 92 8.13 6.98 -6.37
N LEU A 93 7.14 7.60 -5.71
CA LEU A 93 7.38 8.80 -4.92
C LEU A 93 8.34 8.55 -3.74
N ASP A 94 8.23 7.40 -3.08
CA ASP A 94 9.21 7.02 -2.05
C ASP A 94 10.59 6.78 -2.65
N ILE A 95 10.67 6.15 -3.82
CA ILE A 95 11.92 5.97 -4.56
C ILE A 95 12.53 7.33 -4.93
N THR A 96 11.73 8.31 -5.33
CA THR A 96 12.20 9.67 -5.63
C THR A 96 12.83 10.36 -4.42
N VAL A 97 12.26 10.19 -3.22
CA VAL A 97 12.73 10.86 -2.00
C VAL A 97 13.86 10.11 -1.30
N ASP A 98 13.75 8.78 -1.19
CA ASP A 98 14.66 7.96 -0.38
C ASP A 98 15.57 7.05 -1.21
N GLY A 99 15.29 6.88 -2.49
CA GLY A 99 15.99 5.92 -3.33
C GLY A 99 17.44 6.29 -3.56
N LYS A 100 18.31 5.29 -3.50
CA LYS A 100 19.71 5.37 -3.90
C LYS A 100 19.91 4.57 -5.18
N ILE A 101 20.15 5.27 -6.27
CA ILE A 101 20.56 4.65 -7.54
C ILE A 101 21.89 3.94 -7.31
N ILE A 102 21.95 2.67 -7.66
CA ILE A 102 23.19 1.89 -7.61
C ILE A 102 23.63 1.40 -9.00
N TYR A 103 22.77 1.47 -10.00
CA TYR A 103 23.13 1.25 -11.40
C TYR A 103 22.13 2.04 -12.26
N ASP A 104 22.60 2.71 -13.30
CA ASP A 104 21.75 3.47 -14.21
C ASP A 104 22.42 3.63 -15.57
N THR A 105 21.67 3.37 -16.63
CA THR A 105 22.07 3.62 -18.02
C THR A 105 21.73 5.05 -18.47
N GLY A 106 21.24 5.90 -17.56
CA GLY A 106 20.91 7.32 -17.79
C GLY A 106 19.41 7.63 -17.75
N ILE A 107 18.58 6.70 -17.28
CA ILE A 107 17.12 6.85 -17.20
C ILE A 107 16.62 7.21 -15.80
N LEU A 108 17.17 6.59 -14.75
CA LEU A 108 16.61 6.71 -13.41
C LEU A 108 16.87 8.09 -12.82
N GLN A 109 18.07 8.64 -12.99
CA GLN A 109 18.42 9.95 -12.45
C GLN A 109 17.50 11.04 -13.01
N SER A 110 17.32 11.06 -14.34
CA SER A 110 16.43 12.02 -15.01
C SER A 110 14.98 11.90 -14.53
N LEU A 111 14.45 10.68 -14.39
CA LEU A 111 13.07 10.47 -13.93
C LEU A 111 12.86 10.90 -12.47
N ILE A 112 13.85 10.63 -11.62
CA ILE A 112 13.82 11.06 -10.22
C ILE A 112 13.84 12.58 -10.13
N ASP A 113 14.69 13.26 -10.91
CA ASP A 113 14.78 14.72 -10.89
C ASP A 113 13.51 15.39 -11.44
N GLU A 114 12.97 14.90 -12.58
CA GLU A 114 11.66 15.33 -13.12
C GLU A 114 10.55 15.18 -12.06
N THR A 115 10.55 14.06 -11.33
CA THR A 115 9.55 13.82 -10.29
C THR A 115 9.73 14.77 -9.10
N ARG A 116 10.96 15.11 -8.70
CA ARG A 116 11.21 16.07 -7.59
C ARG A 116 10.71 17.48 -7.93
N GLU A 117 10.95 17.93 -9.16
CA GLU A 117 10.43 19.19 -9.67
C GLU A 117 8.89 19.17 -9.64
N TYR A 118 8.28 18.10 -10.17
CA TYR A 118 6.83 17.95 -10.16
C TYR A 118 6.23 17.97 -8.75
N LEU A 119 6.84 17.26 -7.79
CA LEU A 119 6.38 17.25 -6.39
C LEU A 119 6.38 18.66 -5.79
N THR A 120 7.41 19.46 -6.11
CA THR A 120 7.56 20.84 -5.65
C THR A 120 6.49 21.73 -6.27
N ASP A 121 6.37 21.72 -7.61
CA ASP A 121 5.41 22.54 -8.35
C ASP A 121 3.95 22.24 -7.97
N LYS A 122 3.63 20.97 -7.76
CA LYS A 122 2.29 20.52 -7.39
C LYS A 122 2.02 20.50 -5.89
N HIS A 123 2.99 20.94 -5.07
CA HIS A 123 2.86 20.96 -3.61
C HIS A 123 2.45 19.59 -3.04
N ILE A 124 2.98 18.51 -3.62
CA ILE A 124 2.75 17.15 -3.16
C ILE A 124 3.81 16.85 -2.10
N VAL A 125 3.36 16.52 -0.90
CA VAL A 125 4.24 16.37 0.26
C VAL A 125 4.08 15.00 0.89
N ARG A 126 5.18 14.49 1.45
CA ARG A 126 5.14 13.30 2.30
C ARG A 126 5.06 13.71 3.76
N GLU A 127 4.01 13.26 4.45
CA GLU A 127 3.84 13.45 5.88
C GLU A 127 3.78 12.07 6.55
N LYS A 128 4.71 11.76 7.45
CA LYS A 128 4.86 10.42 8.06
C LYS A 128 4.93 9.32 6.98
N THR A 129 3.91 8.47 6.87
CA THR A 129 3.80 7.34 5.93
C THR A 129 2.90 7.62 4.72
N ARG A 130 2.27 8.80 4.67
CA ARG A 130 1.32 9.16 3.60
C ARG A 130 1.87 10.19 2.64
N TRP A 131 1.42 10.07 1.41
CA TRP A 131 1.56 11.11 0.38
C TRP A 131 0.29 11.95 0.32
N LEU A 132 0.45 13.26 0.46
CA LEU A 132 -0.62 14.24 0.42
C LEU A 132 -0.58 14.97 -0.92
N PHE A 133 -1.63 14.79 -1.70
CA PHE A 133 -1.86 15.51 -2.93
C PHE A 133 -2.88 16.61 -2.67
N PRO A 134 -2.63 17.85 -3.10
CA PRO A 134 -3.62 18.91 -2.98
C PRO A 134 -4.89 18.54 -3.74
N THR A 135 -6.01 18.50 -3.01
CA THR A 135 -7.33 18.25 -3.60
C THR A 135 -8.32 19.29 -3.15
N LYS A 136 -9.24 19.63 -4.06
CA LYS A 136 -10.49 20.34 -3.72
C LYS A 136 -11.61 19.31 -3.64
N LYS A 137 -12.73 19.66 -2.99
CA LYS A 137 -13.96 18.86 -3.08
C LYS A 137 -14.29 18.65 -4.57
N GLY A 138 -14.63 17.42 -4.95
CA GLY A 138 -14.74 17.02 -6.35
C GLY A 138 -13.53 16.26 -6.91
N VAL A 139 -13.52 16.10 -8.24
CA VAL A 139 -12.51 15.33 -8.97
C VAL A 139 -11.22 16.15 -9.06
N SER A 140 -10.13 15.57 -8.60
CA SER A 140 -8.78 16.11 -8.72
C SER A 140 -7.89 15.09 -9.44
N LEU A 141 -7.15 15.55 -10.45
CA LEU A 141 -6.13 14.72 -11.10
C LEU A 141 -4.90 14.64 -10.20
N LEU A 142 -4.51 13.42 -9.84
CA LEU A 142 -3.31 13.15 -9.03
C LEU A 142 -2.14 12.81 -9.96
N SER A 143 -2.47 12.19 -11.09
CA SER A 143 -1.63 12.02 -12.28
C SER A 143 -2.53 11.94 -13.51
N LYS A 144 -2.32 10.99 -14.44
CA LYS A 144 -3.33 10.61 -15.43
C LYS A 144 -4.57 9.96 -14.79
N ILE A 145 -4.47 9.58 -13.52
CA ILE A 145 -5.53 8.95 -12.74
C ILE A 145 -6.04 9.95 -11.70
N SER A 146 -7.37 10.08 -11.59
CA SER A 146 -8.00 10.96 -10.60
C SER A 146 -8.11 10.32 -9.21
N ASN A 147 -8.28 11.15 -8.18
CA ASN A 147 -8.68 10.70 -6.84
C ASN A 147 -9.94 9.83 -6.88
N LYS A 148 -10.90 10.15 -7.75
CA LYS A 148 -12.11 9.36 -7.96
C LYS A 148 -11.81 7.96 -8.49
N ASN A 149 -10.93 7.83 -9.49
CA ASN A 149 -10.55 6.52 -10.02
C ASN A 149 -9.86 5.65 -8.96
N TRP A 150 -8.99 6.26 -8.14
CA TRP A 150 -8.34 5.57 -7.03
C TRP A 150 -9.34 5.14 -5.95
N ALA A 151 -10.21 6.06 -5.48
CA ALA A 151 -11.24 5.75 -4.50
C ALA A 151 -12.19 4.63 -4.98
N ASP A 152 -12.58 4.68 -6.26
CA ASP A 152 -13.40 3.65 -6.89
C ASP A 152 -12.68 2.29 -6.91
N SER A 153 -11.37 2.25 -7.17
CA SER A 153 -10.58 1.01 -7.15
C SER A 153 -10.45 0.41 -5.75
N TRP A 154 -10.24 1.23 -4.72
CA TRP A 154 -10.20 0.74 -3.34
C TRP A 154 -11.55 0.21 -2.86
N LEU A 155 -12.66 0.87 -3.20
CA LEU A 155 -14.00 0.37 -2.88
C LEU A 155 -14.34 -0.92 -3.63
N LYS A 156 -13.90 -1.06 -4.89
CA LYS A 156 -14.05 -2.32 -5.64
C LYS A 156 -13.33 -3.46 -4.94
N ASP A 157 -12.12 -3.23 -4.43
CA ASP A 157 -11.36 -4.26 -3.72
C ASP A 157 -11.93 -4.54 -2.32
N ALA A 158 -12.38 -3.52 -1.59
CA ALA A 158 -13.12 -3.68 -0.32
C ALA A 158 -14.37 -4.56 -0.50
N LYS A 159 -15.10 -4.40 -1.60
CA LYS A 159 -16.26 -5.23 -1.93
C LYS A 159 -15.89 -6.69 -2.19
N ARG A 160 -14.68 -6.96 -2.72
CA ARG A 160 -14.17 -8.34 -2.87
C ARG A 160 -13.89 -8.94 -1.50
N ASP A 161 -13.26 -8.19 -0.59
CA ASP A 161 -13.05 -8.65 0.79
C ASP A 161 -14.36 -8.92 1.52
N LEU A 162 -15.38 -8.07 1.36
CA LEU A 162 -16.69 -8.33 1.93
C LEU A 162 -17.30 -9.64 1.41
N ARG A 163 -17.17 -9.92 0.11
CA ARG A 163 -17.63 -11.19 -0.48
C ARG A 163 -16.84 -12.38 0.08
N SER A 164 -15.53 -12.25 0.26
CA SER A 164 -14.70 -13.27 0.90
C SER A 164 -15.17 -13.54 2.33
N ALA A 165 -15.35 -12.49 3.14
CA ALA A 165 -15.82 -12.59 4.52
C ALA A 165 -17.18 -13.31 4.63
N GLN A 166 -18.11 -12.99 3.73
CA GLN A 166 -19.42 -13.65 3.64
C GLN A 166 -19.32 -15.13 3.28
N SER A 167 -18.38 -15.51 2.40
CA SER A 167 -18.20 -16.90 1.97
C SER A 167 -17.56 -17.72 3.10
N LEU A 168 -16.51 -17.18 3.73
CA LEU A 168 -15.82 -17.80 4.85
C LEU A 168 -16.72 -17.97 6.07
N HIS A 169 -17.66 -17.05 6.29
CA HIS A 169 -18.64 -17.17 7.37
C HIS A 169 -19.56 -18.37 7.18
N LYS A 170 -19.96 -18.67 5.92
CA LYS A 170 -20.79 -19.84 5.61
C LYS A 170 -20.04 -21.15 5.91
N GLU A 171 -18.74 -21.15 5.67
CA GLU A 171 -17.82 -22.25 6.00
C GLU A 171 -17.41 -22.28 7.48
N LYS A 172 -17.95 -21.39 8.32
CA LYS A 172 -17.64 -21.26 9.76
C LYS A 172 -16.15 -21.01 10.06
N LEU A 173 -15.44 -20.40 9.12
CA LEU A 173 -14.05 -19.93 9.30
C LEU A 173 -14.07 -18.51 9.87
N PHE A 174 -14.44 -18.40 11.15
CA PHE A 174 -14.79 -17.14 11.80
C PHE A 174 -13.62 -16.16 11.90
N GLU A 175 -12.42 -16.63 12.25
CA GLU A 175 -11.21 -15.82 12.25
C GLU A 175 -10.91 -15.27 10.85
N LYS A 176 -11.16 -16.06 9.79
CA LYS A 176 -11.00 -15.58 8.41
C LYS A 176 -12.10 -14.60 8.00
N THR A 177 -13.33 -14.78 8.49
CA THR A 177 -14.40 -13.78 8.32
C THR A 177 -14.03 -12.45 8.95
N VAL A 178 -13.47 -12.47 10.16
CA VAL A 178 -13.01 -11.26 10.84
C VAL A 178 -11.86 -10.61 10.07
N TYR A 179 -10.87 -11.39 9.63
CA TYR A 179 -9.76 -10.88 8.82
C TYR A 179 -10.25 -10.12 7.57
N HIS A 180 -11.09 -10.75 6.75
CA HIS A 180 -11.59 -10.09 5.53
C HIS A 180 -12.57 -8.95 5.83
N SER A 181 -13.28 -8.99 6.96
CA SER A 181 -14.10 -7.85 7.41
C SER A 181 -13.22 -6.65 7.75
N GLN A 182 -12.10 -6.87 8.46
CA GLN A 182 -11.09 -5.84 8.73
C GLN A 182 -10.51 -5.27 7.43
N GLN A 183 -10.17 -6.12 6.46
CA GLN A 183 -9.61 -5.66 5.17
C GLN A 183 -10.62 -4.83 4.36
N CYS A 184 -11.89 -5.21 4.36
CA CYS A 184 -12.96 -4.39 3.78
C CYS A 184 -13.05 -3.00 4.43
N ILE A 185 -12.99 -2.94 5.76
CA ILE A 185 -13.04 -1.69 6.53
C ILE A 185 -11.83 -0.81 6.22
N GLU A 186 -10.61 -1.37 6.27
CA GLU A 186 -9.38 -0.64 6.00
C GLU A 186 -9.38 -0.02 4.59
N LYS A 187 -9.73 -0.81 3.58
CA LYS A 187 -9.78 -0.36 2.18
C LYS A 187 -10.89 0.67 1.94
N SER A 188 -12.02 0.54 2.62
CA SER A 188 -13.10 1.54 2.59
C SER A 188 -12.66 2.87 3.20
N VAL A 189 -11.91 2.85 4.31
CA VAL A 189 -11.32 4.07 4.88
C VAL A 189 -10.25 4.66 3.96
N LYS A 190 -9.39 3.84 3.35
CA LYS A 190 -8.41 4.31 2.35
C LYS A 190 -9.08 5.01 1.17
N ALA A 191 -10.26 4.54 0.73
CA ALA A 191 -11.03 5.24 -0.30
C ALA A 191 -11.50 6.64 0.14
N ILE A 192 -11.91 6.80 1.41
CA ILE A 192 -12.27 8.11 1.98
C ILE A 192 -11.03 9.02 2.03
N LEU A 193 -9.90 8.51 2.52
CA LEU A 193 -8.62 9.25 2.57
C LEU A 193 -8.17 9.72 1.18
N ILE A 194 -8.37 8.90 0.15
CA ILE A 194 -8.04 9.26 -1.22
C ILE A 194 -8.93 10.37 -1.76
N CYS A 195 -10.19 10.46 -1.33
CA CYS A 195 -11.03 11.62 -1.67
C CYS A 195 -10.36 12.92 -1.19
N PHE A 196 -9.72 12.88 -0.01
CA PHE A 196 -8.91 13.97 0.55
C PHE A 196 -7.53 14.17 -0.09
N GLY A 197 -7.14 13.30 -1.05
CA GLY A 197 -5.81 13.30 -1.64
C GLY A 197 -4.73 12.66 -0.76
N ALA A 198 -5.11 11.91 0.29
CA ALA A 198 -4.19 11.24 1.19
C ALA A 198 -4.02 9.77 0.78
N PHE A 199 -2.83 9.40 0.28
CA PHE A 199 -2.44 8.02 0.04
C PHE A 199 -1.71 7.48 1.25
N GLU A 200 -2.44 6.71 2.07
CA GLU A 200 -1.89 6.13 3.29
C GLU A 200 -1.39 4.70 3.05
N LYS A 201 -0.17 4.42 3.55
CA LYS A 201 0.46 3.09 3.49
C LYS A 201 0.22 2.28 4.75
N THR A 202 0.01 2.93 5.90
CA THR A 202 -0.23 2.22 7.16
C THR A 202 -1.52 1.40 7.16
N HIS A 203 -1.59 0.42 8.07
CA HIS A 203 -2.82 -0.32 8.39
C HIS A 203 -3.65 0.37 9.49
N TYR A 204 -3.06 1.33 10.20
CA TYR A 204 -3.72 2.10 11.27
C TYR A 204 -4.43 3.33 10.70
N VAL A 205 -5.48 3.08 9.91
CA VAL A 205 -6.19 4.08 9.13
C VAL A 205 -7.13 4.96 9.95
N SER A 206 -7.55 4.51 11.13
CA SER A 206 -8.46 5.23 12.04
C SER A 206 -7.88 6.58 12.49
N THR A 207 -6.63 6.56 12.96
CA THR A 207 -5.90 7.75 13.41
C THR A 207 -5.70 8.73 12.26
N VAL A 208 -5.34 8.21 11.08
CA VAL A 208 -5.11 9.00 9.87
C VAL A 208 -6.39 9.71 9.42
N LEU A 209 -7.53 8.98 9.44
CA LEU A 209 -8.83 9.55 9.11
C LEU A 209 -9.25 10.61 10.14
N LYS A 210 -9.06 10.34 11.44
CA LYS A 210 -9.34 11.30 12.51
C LYS A 210 -8.55 12.60 12.35
N GLU A 211 -7.27 12.51 12.02
CA GLU A 211 -6.42 13.67 11.72
C GLU A 211 -6.96 14.48 10.51
N GLU A 212 -7.30 13.82 9.40
CA GLU A 212 -7.81 14.49 8.19
C GLU A 212 -9.16 15.18 8.42
N ILE A 213 -10.07 14.54 9.14
CA ILE A 213 -11.38 15.11 9.47
C ILE A 213 -11.23 16.35 10.36
N SER A 214 -10.34 16.27 11.35
CA SER A 214 -10.03 17.40 12.25
C SER A 214 -9.40 18.57 11.48
N LYS A 215 -8.39 18.30 10.64
CA LYS A 215 -7.74 19.32 9.77
C LYS A 215 -8.76 20.03 8.87
N ARG A 216 -9.76 19.30 8.36
CA ARG A 216 -10.79 19.81 7.44
C ARG A 216 -12.03 20.37 8.14
N LYS A 217 -12.11 20.28 9.47
CA LYS A 217 -13.25 20.71 10.28
C LYS A 217 -14.58 20.10 9.81
N LEU A 218 -14.55 18.86 9.33
CA LEU A 218 -15.74 18.15 8.87
C LEU A 218 -16.47 17.55 10.08
N ASN A 219 -17.71 17.95 10.31
CA ASN A 219 -18.55 17.37 11.35
C ASN A 219 -19.51 16.35 10.71
N ASN A 220 -19.17 15.06 10.83
CA ASN A 220 -19.97 13.99 10.23
C ASN A 220 -20.00 12.77 11.15
N LYS A 221 -21.12 12.57 11.85
CA LYS A 221 -21.35 11.45 12.76
C LYS A 221 -21.14 10.08 12.13
N ASN A 222 -21.44 9.92 10.83
CA ASN A 222 -21.18 8.65 10.14
C ASN A 222 -19.67 8.39 10.03
N ILE A 223 -18.86 9.43 9.84
CA ILE A 223 -17.41 9.30 9.76
C ILE A 223 -16.79 9.08 11.14
N GLU A 224 -17.31 9.73 12.18
CA GLU A 224 -16.92 9.43 13.58
C GLU A 224 -17.17 7.97 13.92
N GLU A 225 -18.31 7.42 13.47
CA GLU A 225 -18.60 6.01 13.62
C GLU A 225 -17.65 5.11 12.82
N VAL A 226 -17.30 5.48 11.59
CA VAL A 226 -16.29 4.76 10.80
C VAL A 226 -14.94 4.74 11.51
N ILE A 227 -14.51 5.87 12.11
CA ILE A 227 -13.26 5.94 12.86
C ILE A 227 -13.28 4.96 14.03
N ARG A 228 -14.35 4.96 14.84
CA ARG A 228 -14.50 4.05 15.98
C ARG A 228 -14.48 2.57 15.56
N ILE A 229 -15.22 2.23 14.49
CA ILE A 229 -15.24 0.86 13.97
C ILE A 229 -13.85 0.46 13.46
N ALA A 230 -13.18 1.33 12.70
CA ALA A 230 -11.86 1.05 12.17
C ALA A 230 -10.83 0.84 13.30
N GLU A 231 -10.84 1.70 14.32
CA GLU A 231 -9.96 1.62 15.50
C GLU A 231 -10.12 0.27 16.23
N ASN A 232 -11.37 -0.15 16.48
CA ASN A 232 -11.64 -1.46 17.11
C ASN A 232 -11.22 -2.64 16.22
N MET A 233 -11.29 -2.49 14.89
CA MET A 233 -10.99 -3.58 13.95
C MET A 233 -9.49 -3.72 13.64
N GLU A 234 -8.67 -2.69 13.85
CA GLU A 234 -7.24 -2.67 13.54
C GLU A 234 -6.43 -3.80 14.18
N PRO A 235 -6.57 -4.14 15.47
CA PRO A 235 -5.83 -5.24 16.10
C PRO A 235 -6.08 -6.60 15.42
N HIS A 236 -7.29 -6.81 14.91
CA HIS A 236 -7.68 -8.05 14.25
C HIS A 236 -6.92 -8.31 12.95
N MET A 237 -6.28 -7.28 12.37
CA MET A 237 -5.35 -7.45 11.24
C MET A 237 -4.24 -8.45 11.58
N SER A 238 -3.72 -8.44 12.82
CA SER A 238 -2.71 -9.41 13.25
C SER A 238 -3.33 -10.63 13.94
N LEU A 239 -4.24 -10.39 14.89
CA LEU A 239 -4.78 -11.44 15.75
C LEU A 239 -5.53 -12.53 14.97
N SER A 240 -6.20 -12.21 13.86
CA SER A 240 -6.93 -13.21 13.07
C SER A 240 -6.05 -14.13 12.20
N ARG A 241 -4.74 -13.86 12.11
CA ARG A 241 -3.84 -14.52 11.15
C ARG A 241 -2.80 -15.43 11.78
N TYR A 242 -2.19 -15.00 12.87
CA TYR A 242 -0.99 -15.64 13.40
C TYR A 242 -1.27 -16.24 14.76
N PRO A 243 -0.88 -17.51 15.00
CA PRO A 243 -0.75 -18.03 16.34
C PRO A 243 0.12 -17.13 17.21
N GLY A 244 -0.18 -17.12 18.51
CA GLY A 244 0.53 -16.38 19.53
C GLY A 244 1.06 -17.31 20.63
N ILE A 245 1.78 -16.74 21.59
CA ILE A 245 2.13 -17.43 22.84
C ILE A 245 1.36 -16.74 23.95
N SER A 246 0.64 -17.53 24.75
CA SER A 246 -0.12 -17.07 25.91
C SER A 246 -0.03 -18.12 27.00
N HIS A 247 0.36 -17.73 28.22
CA HIS A 247 0.47 -18.63 29.38
C HIS A 247 1.27 -19.91 29.09
N ASP A 248 2.44 -19.77 28.44
CA ASP A 248 3.31 -20.88 28.00
C ASP A 248 2.66 -21.88 27.01
N GLU A 249 1.49 -21.56 26.47
CA GLU A 249 0.78 -22.34 25.45
C GLU A 249 0.70 -21.59 24.11
N ILE A 250 0.43 -22.35 23.04
CA ILE A 250 0.19 -21.80 21.71
C ILE A 250 -1.26 -21.33 21.66
N TRP A 251 -1.45 -20.03 21.50
CA TRP A 251 -2.76 -19.44 21.23
C TRP A 251 -3.10 -19.56 19.75
N LEU A 252 -4.28 -20.08 19.44
CA LEU A 252 -4.75 -20.27 18.07
C LEU A 252 -5.98 -19.40 17.80
N PRO A 253 -5.94 -18.49 16.80
CA PRO A 253 -7.06 -17.59 16.53
C PRO A 253 -8.40 -18.31 16.35
N TYR A 254 -8.43 -19.44 15.64
CA TYR A 254 -9.66 -20.15 15.33
C TYR A 254 -10.38 -20.73 16.58
N GLU A 255 -9.70 -20.79 17.73
CA GLU A 255 -10.28 -21.29 18.99
C GLU A 255 -11.04 -20.20 19.76
N GLU A 256 -10.72 -18.92 19.53
CA GLU A 256 -11.34 -17.79 20.23
C GLU A 256 -12.28 -16.94 19.34
N TYR A 257 -12.06 -16.94 18.02
CA TYR A 257 -12.99 -16.27 17.12
C TYR A 257 -14.24 -17.13 16.92
N ASP A 258 -15.34 -16.67 17.50
CA ASP A 258 -16.63 -17.34 17.37
C ASP A 258 -17.55 -16.70 16.31
N HIS A 259 -18.74 -17.28 16.18
CA HIS A 259 -19.78 -16.81 15.27
C HIS A 259 -20.23 -15.37 15.58
N GLU A 260 -20.32 -14.98 16.85
CA GLU A 260 -20.84 -13.67 17.25
C GLU A 260 -19.85 -12.57 16.83
N ILE A 261 -18.56 -12.75 17.11
CA ILE A 261 -17.49 -11.84 16.69
C ILE A 261 -17.45 -11.73 15.17
N ALA A 262 -17.61 -12.86 14.45
CA ALA A 262 -17.61 -12.87 12.99
C ALA A 262 -18.83 -12.12 12.41
N VAL A 263 -20.03 -12.31 12.97
CA VAL A 263 -21.24 -11.61 12.55
C VAL A 263 -21.13 -10.11 12.81
N GLU A 264 -20.64 -9.70 13.98
CA GLU A 264 -20.44 -8.29 14.31
C GLU A 264 -19.45 -7.64 13.33
N SER A 265 -18.29 -8.29 13.12
CA SER A 265 -17.27 -7.82 12.18
C SER A 265 -17.82 -7.67 10.77
N LEU A 266 -18.62 -8.64 10.31
CA LEU A 266 -19.24 -8.61 8.99
C LEU A 266 -20.25 -7.48 8.85
N ASN A 267 -21.03 -7.21 9.90
CA ASN A 267 -21.98 -6.09 9.92
C ASN A 267 -21.28 -4.74 9.94
N ASN A 268 -20.19 -4.62 10.71
CA ASN A 268 -19.31 -3.46 10.72
C ASN A 268 -18.71 -3.20 9.33
N ALA A 269 -18.23 -4.24 8.64
CA ALA A 269 -17.72 -4.12 7.28
C ALA A 269 -18.78 -3.64 6.28
N LYS A 270 -19.98 -4.21 6.30
CA LYS A 270 -21.11 -3.74 5.46
C LYS A 270 -21.43 -2.27 5.73
N LYS A 271 -21.43 -1.88 7.01
CA LYS A 271 -21.76 -0.52 7.44
C LYS A 271 -20.72 0.49 6.98
N VAL A 272 -19.44 0.23 7.26
CA VAL A 272 -18.33 1.12 6.86
C VAL A 272 -18.27 1.25 5.33
N MET A 273 -18.40 0.15 4.58
CA MET A 273 -18.39 0.19 3.12
C MET A 273 -19.53 1.07 2.58
N LYS A 274 -20.75 0.93 3.11
CA LYS A 274 -21.90 1.77 2.72
C LYS A 274 -21.68 3.25 3.04
N ILE A 275 -21.08 3.56 4.19
CA ILE A 275 -20.74 4.94 4.55
C ILE A 275 -19.67 5.49 3.60
N ALA A 276 -18.64 4.70 3.29
CA ALA A 276 -17.57 5.10 2.38
C ALA A 276 -18.08 5.33 0.94
N GLU A 277 -18.98 4.49 0.43
CA GLU A 277 -19.64 4.69 -0.87
C GLU A 277 -20.42 6.00 -0.90
N LYS A 278 -21.27 6.24 0.11
CA LYS A 278 -22.03 7.50 0.24
C LYS A 278 -21.13 8.72 0.40
N PHE A 279 -20.07 8.59 1.20
CA PHE A 279 -19.10 9.66 1.38
C PHE A 279 -18.43 9.99 0.05
N ARG A 280 -17.95 8.97 -0.65
CA ARG A 280 -17.33 9.13 -1.97
C ARG A 280 -18.29 9.80 -2.95
N GLU A 281 -19.55 9.37 -3.01
CA GLU A 281 -20.57 9.99 -3.87
C GLU A 281 -20.78 11.46 -3.54
N GLY A 282 -21.03 11.77 -2.26
CA GLY A 282 -21.25 13.13 -1.80
C GLY A 282 -20.02 14.02 -1.99
N TRP A 283 -18.81 13.48 -1.80
CA TRP A 283 -17.56 14.22 -2.02
C TRP A 283 -17.43 14.68 -3.47
N PHE A 284 -17.73 13.79 -4.42
CA PHE A 284 -17.62 14.10 -5.85
C PHE A 284 -18.80 14.90 -6.40
N LYS A 285 -19.95 14.90 -5.71
CA LYS A 285 -21.10 15.76 -6.01
C LYS A 285 -21.10 17.11 -5.25
N ASN A 286 -20.10 17.36 -4.41
CA ASN A 286 -20.03 18.53 -3.50
C ASN A 286 -21.20 18.61 -2.50
N GLU A 287 -21.75 17.47 -2.08
CA GLU A 287 -22.88 17.36 -1.13
C GLU A 287 -22.42 17.20 0.32
N ILE A 288 -21.13 16.96 0.56
CA ILE A 288 -20.56 16.87 1.91
C ILE A 288 -20.25 18.27 2.41
N ARG A 289 -20.89 18.66 3.52
CA ARG A 289 -20.60 19.91 4.23
C ARG A 289 -19.41 19.69 5.14
#